data_AF-A0A3M2ANQ7-F1
#
_entry.id   AF-A0A3M2ANQ7-F1
#
_cell.length_a   1.000
_cell.length_b   1.000
_cell.length_c   1.000
_cell.angle_alpha   90.00
_cell.angle_beta   90.00
_cell.angle_gamma   90.00
#
_symmetry.space_group_name_H-M   'P 1'
#
loop_
_entity.id
_entity.type
_entity.pdbx_description
1 polymer ?
#
loop_
_entity_poly.entity_id
_entity_poly.type
_entity_poly.pdbx_seq_one_letter_code
_entity_poly.pdbx_strand_id
1 'polypeptide(L)'
;MSLRKREFSKYGIHIEDRYLIQETEGKKVVVPYYHIRTLEYRENRIILYTGGIERIVIELPPEVCEQLYEELLIHIERVYL
;
A
#
# COMPACT_ATOMS: atom_id res chain seq x y z
N MET A 1 -13.97 -7.12 -8.69
CA MET A 1 -13.03 -6.02 -8.30
C MET A 1 -13.83 -4.97 -7.55
N SER A 2 -13.45 -4.65 -6.31
CA SER A 2 -14.08 -3.54 -5.57
C SER A 2 -13.83 -2.22 -6.30
N LEU A 3 -14.79 -1.28 -6.22
CA LEU A 3 -14.66 0.06 -6.81
C LEU A 3 -13.36 0.77 -6.38
N ARG A 4 -12.96 0.58 -5.12
CA ARG A 4 -11.74 1.14 -4.53
C ARG A 4 -10.44 0.74 -5.24
N LYS A 5 -10.31 -0.53 -5.67
CA LYS A 5 -9.09 -0.99 -6.38
C LYS A 5 -8.80 -0.21 -7.68
N ARG A 6 -9.84 0.28 -8.37
CA ARG A 6 -9.67 1.08 -9.59
C ARG A 6 -9.27 2.52 -9.32
N GLU A 7 -9.57 3.05 -8.14
CA GLU A 7 -9.28 4.44 -7.78
C GLU A 7 -7.80 4.64 -7.48
N PHE A 8 -7.18 3.68 -6.79
CA PHE A 8 -5.75 3.73 -6.47
C PHE A 8 -4.83 3.66 -7.69
N SER A 9 -5.29 3.02 -8.78
CA SER A 9 -4.48 2.88 -10.00
C SER A 9 -4.16 4.23 -10.66
N LYS A 10 -4.96 5.27 -10.43
CA LYS A 10 -4.66 6.64 -10.91
C LYS A 10 -3.40 7.22 -10.26
N TYR A 11 -3.02 6.69 -9.10
CA TYR A 11 -1.84 7.08 -8.34
C TYR A 11 -0.70 6.07 -8.49
N GLY A 12 -0.80 5.16 -9.47
CA GLY A 12 0.19 4.08 -9.66
C GLY A 12 0.15 3.01 -8.57
N ILE A 13 -0.96 2.88 -7.83
CA ILE A 13 -1.07 1.90 -6.75
C ILE A 13 -2.03 0.78 -7.17
N HIS A 14 -1.56 -0.45 -7.07
CA HIS A 14 -2.34 -1.64 -7.35
C HIS A 14 -2.34 -2.57 -6.14
N ILE A 15 -3.56 -2.90 -5.69
CA ILE A 15 -3.81 -3.74 -4.53
C ILE A 15 -4.21 -5.12 -5.03
N GLU A 16 -3.29 -6.06 -4.92
CA GLU A 16 -3.52 -7.47 -5.25
C GLU A 16 -3.84 -8.26 -3.98
N ASP A 17 -4.06 -9.57 -4.09
CA ASP A 17 -4.46 -10.36 -2.93
C ASP A 17 -3.30 -10.56 -1.93
N ARG A 18 -2.06 -10.58 -2.42
CA ARG A 18 -0.85 -10.84 -1.62
C ARG A 18 0.22 -9.76 -1.70
N TYR A 19 0.03 -8.79 -2.59
CA TYR A 19 1.03 -7.78 -2.91
C TYR A 19 0.41 -6.41 -3.08
N LEU A 20 1.12 -5.39 -2.61
CA LEU A 20 0.97 -4.03 -3.08
C LEU A 20 1.96 -3.79 -4.21
N ILE A 21 1.52 -3.15 -5.29
CA ILE A 21 2.40 -2.71 -6.36
C ILE A 21 2.33 -1.19 -6.43
N GLN A 22 3.49 -0.54 -6.35
CA GLN A 22 3.65 0.89 -6.55
C GLN A 22 4.41 1.14 -7.85
N GLU A 23 3.81 1.88 -8.76
CA GLU A 23 4.40 2.33 -10.02
C GLU A 23 4.60 3.84 -9.96
N THR A 24 5.84 4.27 -10.17
CA THR A 24 6.24 5.66 -10.34
C THR A 24 7.02 5.79 -11.66
N GLU A 25 7.33 7.02 -12.08
CA GLU A 25 8.12 7.25 -13.30
C GLU A 25 9.42 6.43 -13.31
N GLY A 26 9.48 5.41 -14.15
CA GLY A 26 10.65 4.52 -14.31
C GLY A 26 10.90 3.52 -13.18
N LYS A 27 10.04 3.41 -12.16
CA LYS A 27 10.22 2.48 -11.03
C LYS A 27 8.94 1.75 -10.70
N LYS A 28 9.05 0.42 -10.54
CA LYS A 28 7.96 -0.45 -10.08
C LYS A 28 8.44 -1.23 -8.86
N VAL A 29 7.73 -1.07 -7.75
CA VAL A 29 8.02 -1.74 -6.48
C VAL A 29 6.88 -2.69 -6.17
N VAL A 30 7.22 -3.91 -5.78
CA VAL A 30 6.26 -4.92 -5.33
C VAL A 30 6.54 -5.21 -3.86
N VAL A 31 5.52 -5.07 -3.03
CA VAL A 31 5.58 -5.24 -1.58
C VAL A 31 4.65 -6.37 -1.17
N PRO A 32 5.17 -7.56 -0.84
CA PRO A 32 4.37 -8.61 -0.25
C PRO A 32 3.80 -8.15 1.09
N TYR A 33 2.50 -8.33 1.32
CA TYR A 33 1.88 -7.94 2.59
C TYR A 33 2.50 -8.66 3.80
N TYR A 34 2.89 -9.93 3.61
CA TYR A 34 3.58 -10.71 4.64
C TYR A 34 4.94 -10.12 5.08
N HIS A 35 5.56 -9.27 4.26
CA HIS A 35 6.83 -8.63 4.60
C HIS A 35 6.66 -7.28 5.30
N ILE A 36 5.45 -6.72 5.33
CA ILE A 36 5.14 -5.47 6.03
C ILE A 36 5.13 -5.77 7.53
N ARG A 37 6.13 -5.25 8.26
CA ARG A 37 6.20 -5.37 9.71
C ARG A 37 5.45 -4.25 10.43
N THR A 38 5.46 -3.07 9.84
CA THR A 38 4.78 -1.91 10.40
C THR A 38 4.20 -1.07 9.27
N LEU A 39 2.95 -0.67 9.45
CA LEU A 39 2.21 0.25 8.59
C LEU A 39 1.98 1.52 9.40
N GLU A 40 2.43 2.66 8.90
CA GLU A 40 2.28 3.96 9.55
C GLU A 40 1.55 4.93 8.62
N TYR A 41 0.53 5.61 9.16
CA TYR A 41 -0.22 6.67 8.48
C TYR A 41 0.19 8.04 9.02
N ARG A 42 0.43 8.99 8.12
CA ARG A 42 0.70 10.40 8.44
C ARG A 42 0.03 11.31 7.43
N GLU A 43 -1.19 11.77 7.72
CA GLU A 43 -1.97 12.72 6.90
C GLU A 43 -1.92 12.43 5.38
N ASN A 44 -0.89 12.90 4.68
CA ASN A 44 -0.68 12.72 3.24
C ASN A 44 0.31 11.58 2.85
N ARG A 45 0.72 10.72 3.78
CA ARG A 45 1.69 9.65 3.53
C ARG A 45 1.37 8.35 4.24
N ILE A 46 1.64 7.25 3.55
CA ILE A 46 1.73 5.91 4.14
C ILE A 46 3.18 5.46 4.11
N ILE A 47 3.64 4.88 5.21
CA ILE A 47 4.98 4.34 5.35
C ILE A 47 4.89 2.86 5.65
N LEU A 48 5.54 2.05 4.80
CA LEU A 48 5.66 0.60 4.96
C LEU A 48 7.08 0.28 5.41
N TYR A 49 7.20 -0.34 6.58
CA TYR A 49 8.47 -0.88 7.06
C TYR A 49 8.52 -2.35 6.71
N THR A 50 9.33 -2.68 5.70
CA THR A 50 9.60 -4.06 5.31
C THR A 50 10.82 -4.54 6.09
N GLY A 51 10.69 -5.63 6.83
CA GLY A 51 11.61 -6.04 7.90
C GLY A 51 13.05 -6.41 7.52
N GLY A 52 13.80 -5.46 6.95
CA GLY A 52 15.20 -5.59 6.52
C GLY A 52 15.46 -5.25 5.05
N ILE A 53 14.42 -4.98 4.25
CA ILE A 53 14.59 -4.66 2.82
C ILE A 53 14.72 -3.14 2.66
N GLU A 54 13.68 -2.38 3.00
CA GLU A 54 13.65 -0.92 2.83
C GLU A 54 12.43 -0.29 3.50
N ARG A 55 12.47 1.04 3.70
CA ARG A 55 11.30 1.85 4.04
C ARG A 55 10.66 2.35 2.75
N ILE A 56 9.39 2.04 2.55
CA ILE A 56 8.63 2.51 1.38
C ILE A 56 7.72 3.63 1.84
N VAL A 57 7.80 4.77 1.15
CA VAL A 57 6.98 5.94 1.42
C VAL A 57 6.09 6.18 0.22
N ILE A 58 4.79 6.25 0.46
CA ILE A 58 3.76 6.49 -0.54
C ILE A 58 3.10 7.82 -0.17
N GLU A 59 3.21 8.81 -1.04
CA GLU A 59 2.60 10.14 -0.84
C GLU A 59 1.34 10.27 -1.69
N LEU A 60 0.22 10.63 -1.09
CA LEU A 60 -1.09 10.74 -1.74
C LEU A 60 -1.87 11.91 -1.15
N PRO A 61 -2.98 12.35 -1.79
CA PRO A 61 -3.95 13.22 -1.14
C PRO A 61 -4.45 12.60 0.17
N PRO A 62 -4.70 13.39 1.24
CA PRO A 62 -5.03 12.87 2.56
C PRO A 62 -6.19 11.87 2.58
N GLU A 63 -7.27 12.18 1.85
CA GLU A 63 -8.45 11.33 1.74
C GLU A 63 -8.15 9.97 1.09
N VAL A 64 -7.20 9.93 0.14
CA VAL A 64 -6.78 8.70 -0.52
C VAL A 64 -5.81 7.92 0.38
N CYS A 65 -4.96 8.61 1.14
CA CYS A 65 -4.08 7.99 2.12
C CYS A 65 -4.85 7.25 3.21
N GLU A 66 -5.92 7.85 3.74
CA GLU A 66 -6.77 7.20 4.74
C GLU A 66 -7.43 5.94 4.16
N GLN A 67 -8.04 6.04 2.97
CA GLN A 67 -8.66 4.90 2.31
C GLN A 67 -7.69 3.77 1.98
N LEU A 68 -6.48 4.11 1.53
CA LEU A 68 -5.44 3.12 1.24
C LEU A 68 -4.96 2.46 2.53
N TYR A 69 -4.82 3.20 3.62
CA TYR A 69 -4.43 2.65 4.91
C TYR A 69 -5.43 1.60 5.40
N GLU A 70 -6.73 1.91 5.36
CA GLU A 70 -7.79 0.96 5.71
C GLU A 70 -7.77 -0.30 4.83
N GLU A 71 -7.62 -0.13 3.51
CA GLU A 71 -7.57 -1.27 2.59
C GLU A 71 -6.33 -2.14 2.83
N LEU A 72 -5.18 -1.54 3.13
CA LEU A 72 -3.96 -2.27 3.47
C LEU A 72 -4.11 -3.09 4.76
N LEU A 73 -4.80 -2.57 5.78
CA LEU A 73 -5.08 -3.32 7.01
C LEU A 73 -5.86 -4.60 6.71
N ILE A 74 -6.93 -4.51 5.92
CA ILE A 74 -7.74 -5.68 5.52
C ILE A 74 -6.88 -6.73 4.81
N HIS A 75 -6.01 -6.28 3.90
CA HIS A 75 -5.15 -7.17 3.14
C HIS A 75 -4.05 -7.81 4.00
N ILE A 76 -3.47 -7.07 4.95
CA ILE A 76 -2.49 -7.61 5.90
C ILE A 76 -3.15 -8.65 6.81
N GLU A 77 -4.32 -8.37 7.37
CA GLU A 77 -5.06 -9.32 8.23
C GLU A 77 -5.36 -10.63 7.50
N ARG A 78 -5.78 -10.56 6.24
CA ARG A 78 -6.05 -11.74 5.39
C ARG A 78 -4.85 -12.63 5.14
N VAL A 79 -3.62 -12.15 5.29
CA VAL A 79 -2.44 -13.00 5.16
C VAL A 79 -2.30 -13.96 6.33
N TYR A 80 -2.83 -13.60 7.50
CA TYR A 80 -2.72 -14.37 8.73
C TYR A 80 -3.96 -15.22 9.06
N LEU A 81 -4.98 -15.19 8.20
CA LEU A 81 -6.19 -16.01 8.26
C LEU A 81 -6.11 -17.17 7.27
#